data_AF-A0A2X3EN01-F1
#
_entry.id   AF-A0A2X3EN01-F1
#
_cell.length_a   1.000
_cell.length_b   1.000
_cell.length_c   1.000
_cell.angle_alpha   90.00
_cell.angle_beta   90.00
_cell.angle_gamma   90.00
#
_symmetry.space_group_name_H-M   'P 1'
#
loop_
_entity.id
_entity.type
_entity.pdbx_description
1 polymer ?
#
loop_
_entity_poly.entity_id
_entity_poly.type
_entity_poly.pdbx_seq_one_letter_code
_entity_poly.pdbx_strand_id
1 'polypeptide(L)'
;MSSLLMVLLLLTLGSLLLEGLNLQQRALLAQTASETQAIRDTAIAHSALQWGKQQVWSAQVALACREQAPQGWRACLRIFGDGSLVLSSASGEVQVWQSGEVRGGQVRFPPTAGAIFARSGRRAYVKCPEASAGFSLPETVLAMALMVLTVTALGGYQRGMAQGIVQLNQTRQLWRDAWRYSQLSAPPSPARGR
;
A
#
# COMPACT_ATOMS: atom_id res chain seq x y z
N MET A 1 40.56 11.02 -40.27
CA MET A 1 40.43 11.48 -38.86
C MET A 1 38.98 11.74 -38.43
N SER A 2 38.01 11.91 -39.35
CA SER A 2 36.61 12.25 -38.98
C SER A 2 35.69 11.07 -38.61
N SER A 3 35.93 9.85 -39.11
CA SER A 3 35.07 8.68 -38.83
C SER A 3 35.25 8.12 -37.41
N LEU A 4 36.46 8.13 -36.87
CA LEU A 4 36.75 7.67 -35.50
C LEU A 4 36.12 8.57 -34.44
N LEU A 5 36.10 9.88 -34.66
CA LEU A 5 35.43 10.85 -33.78
C LEU A 5 33.92 10.59 -33.70
N MET A 6 33.28 10.31 -34.84
CA MET A 6 31.85 10.00 -34.87
C MET A 6 31.52 8.71 -34.11
N VAL A 7 32.33 7.65 -34.26
CA VAL A 7 32.12 6.39 -33.53
C VAL A 7 32.32 6.58 -32.03
N LEU A 8 33.34 7.32 -31.62
CA LEU A 8 33.56 7.63 -30.20
C LEU A 8 32.38 8.41 -29.61
N LEU A 9 31.86 9.41 -30.33
CA LEU A 9 30.68 10.16 -29.89
C LEU A 9 29.46 9.26 -29.74
N LEU A 10 29.18 8.38 -30.70
CA LEU A 10 28.07 7.43 -30.63
C LEU A 10 28.20 6.47 -29.44
N LEU A 11 29.41 5.96 -29.18
CA LEU A 11 29.68 5.09 -28.04
C LEU A 11 29.49 5.84 -26.70
N THR A 12 30.01 7.05 -26.58
CA THR A 12 29.82 7.85 -25.36
C THR A 12 28.36 8.21 -25.09
N LEU A 13 27.60 8.57 -26.15
CA LEU A 13 26.17 8.85 -26.03
C LEU A 13 25.39 7.59 -25.61
N GLY A 14 25.74 6.43 -26.20
CA GLY A 14 25.16 5.13 -25.85
C GLY A 14 25.43 4.73 -24.40
N SER A 15 26.64 4.94 -23.89
CA SER A 15 27.00 4.69 -22.49
C SER A 15 26.18 5.55 -21.53
N LEU A 16 26.06 6.86 -21.81
CA LEU A 16 25.28 7.79 -20.99
C LEU A 16 23.78 7.44 -20.97
N LEU A 17 23.21 7.06 -22.13
CA LEU A 17 21.81 6.62 -22.22
C LEU A 17 21.55 5.35 -21.41
N LEU A 18 22.46 4.37 -21.50
CA LEU A 18 22.33 3.11 -20.78
C LEU A 18 22.44 3.32 -19.26
N GLU A 19 23.35 4.18 -18.83
CA GLU A 19 23.49 4.58 -17.42
C GLU A 19 22.23 5.27 -16.90
N GLY A 20 21.68 6.22 -17.66
CA GLY A 20 20.42 6.89 -17.33
C GLY A 20 19.25 5.90 -17.16
N LEU A 21 19.14 4.92 -18.06
CA LEU A 21 18.08 3.91 -18.00
C LEU A 21 18.23 2.98 -16.79
N ASN A 22 19.46 2.56 -16.50
CA ASN A 22 19.76 1.70 -15.35
C ASN A 22 19.45 2.42 -14.02
N LEU A 23 19.79 3.71 -13.92
CA LEU A 23 19.45 4.53 -12.76
C LEU A 23 17.93 4.68 -12.59
N GLN A 24 17.20 4.95 -13.69
CA GLN A 24 15.75 5.07 -13.67
C GLN A 24 15.06 3.76 -13.23
N GLN A 25 15.53 2.62 -13.74
CA GLN A 25 14.98 1.32 -13.38
C GLN A 25 15.13 1.03 -11.88
N ARG A 26 16.29 1.34 -11.29
CA ARG A 26 16.53 1.13 -9.85
C ARG A 26 15.62 2.02 -9.00
N ALA A 27 15.44 3.28 -9.38
CA ALA A 27 14.54 4.19 -8.69
C ALA A 27 13.09 3.69 -8.71
N LEU A 28 12.60 3.23 -9.86
CA LEU A 28 11.26 2.68 -10.00
C LEU A 28 11.06 1.39 -9.19
N LEU A 29 12.06 0.49 -9.18
CA LEU A 29 12.00 -0.74 -8.38
C LEU A 29 11.99 -0.43 -6.88
N ALA A 30 12.80 0.53 -6.43
CA ALA A 30 12.81 0.96 -5.03
C ALA A 30 11.46 1.58 -4.61
N GLN A 31 10.88 2.43 -5.46
CA GLN A 31 9.59 3.05 -5.20
C GLN A 31 8.47 2.01 -5.10
N THR A 32 8.34 1.15 -6.10
CA THR A 32 7.30 0.09 -6.13
C THR A 32 7.44 -0.93 -5.01
N ALA A 33 8.67 -1.26 -4.60
CA ALA A 33 8.92 -2.12 -3.43
C ALA A 33 8.40 -1.45 -2.15
N SER A 34 8.67 -0.16 -1.97
CA SER A 34 8.19 0.59 -0.79
C SER A 34 6.66 0.70 -0.75
N GLU A 35 6.01 0.91 -1.91
CA GLU A 35 4.55 0.97 -2.03
C GLU A 35 3.91 -0.40 -1.74
N THR A 36 4.49 -1.47 -2.31
CA THR A 36 4.01 -2.83 -2.08
C THR A 36 4.14 -3.21 -0.60
N GLN A 37 5.23 -2.82 0.05
CA GLN A 37 5.43 -3.05 1.46
C GLN A 37 4.38 -2.31 2.30
N ALA A 38 4.14 -1.03 2.03
CA ALA A 38 3.12 -0.25 2.73
C ALA A 38 1.70 -0.85 2.58
N ILE A 39 1.35 -1.36 1.39
CA ILE A 39 0.08 -2.05 1.14
C ILE A 39 -0.01 -3.34 1.94
N ARG A 40 1.07 -4.15 1.95
CA ARG A 40 1.12 -5.40 2.72
C ARG A 40 0.96 -5.14 4.22
N ASP A 41 1.68 -4.17 4.77
CA ASP A 41 1.61 -3.82 6.19
C ASP A 41 0.21 -3.36 6.59
N THR A 42 -0.44 -2.56 5.73
CA THR A 42 -1.83 -2.13 5.95
C THR A 42 -2.80 -3.31 5.93
N ALA A 43 -2.64 -4.23 4.97
CA ALA A 43 -3.47 -5.43 4.88
C ALA A 43 -3.29 -6.34 6.11
N ILE A 44 -2.05 -6.56 6.56
CA ILE A 44 -1.77 -7.39 7.74
C ILE A 44 -2.36 -6.76 9.00
N ALA A 45 -2.19 -5.45 9.21
CA ALA A 45 -2.77 -4.77 10.37
C ALA A 45 -4.31 -4.90 10.37
N HIS A 46 -4.94 -4.75 9.20
CA HIS A 46 -6.39 -4.97 9.08
C HIS A 46 -6.84 -6.40 9.35
N SER A 47 -6.15 -7.38 8.77
CA SER A 47 -6.47 -8.80 8.99
C SER A 47 -6.31 -9.15 10.47
N ALA A 48 -5.25 -8.66 11.11
CA ALA A 48 -5.02 -8.80 12.55
C ALA A 48 -6.13 -8.12 13.38
N LEU A 49 -6.63 -6.96 12.96
CA LEU A 49 -7.76 -6.30 13.62
C LEU A 49 -9.05 -7.15 13.50
N GLN A 50 -9.37 -7.63 12.29
CA GLN A 50 -10.57 -8.45 12.09
C GLN A 50 -10.49 -9.77 12.86
N TRP A 51 -9.34 -10.42 12.88
CA TRP A 51 -9.08 -11.56 13.73
C TRP A 51 -9.26 -11.21 15.22
N GLY A 52 -8.74 -10.06 15.66
CA GLY A 52 -8.90 -9.57 17.03
C GLY A 52 -10.36 -9.38 17.44
N LYS A 53 -11.24 -8.95 16.53
CA LYS A 53 -12.69 -8.84 16.80
C LYS A 53 -13.38 -10.18 17.00
N GLN A 54 -12.84 -11.26 16.42
CA GLN A 54 -13.36 -12.61 16.57
C GLN A 54 -12.88 -13.28 17.88
N GLN A 55 -11.93 -12.68 18.60
CA GLN A 55 -11.44 -13.19 19.87
C GLN A 55 -12.40 -12.88 21.02
N VAL A 56 -12.45 -13.80 22.00
CA VAL A 56 -13.19 -13.59 23.24
C VAL A 56 -12.34 -12.74 24.19
N TRP A 57 -12.83 -11.56 24.52
CA TRP A 57 -12.16 -10.62 25.41
C TRP A 57 -12.85 -10.57 26.78
N SER A 58 -12.05 -10.60 27.84
CA SER A 58 -12.53 -10.40 29.21
C SER A 58 -12.74 -8.91 29.48
N ALA A 59 -13.97 -8.50 29.82
CA ALA A 59 -14.28 -7.12 30.18
C ALA A 59 -13.66 -6.65 31.52
N GLN A 60 -13.01 -7.56 32.25
CA GLN A 60 -12.41 -7.32 33.57
C GLN A 60 -10.98 -6.77 33.49
N VAL A 61 -10.28 -6.96 32.37
CA VAL A 61 -8.87 -6.60 32.22
C VAL A 61 -8.76 -5.31 31.41
N ALA A 62 -8.23 -4.25 32.02
CA ALA A 62 -8.14 -2.92 31.40
C ALA A 62 -7.22 -2.87 30.17
N LEU A 63 -6.22 -3.76 30.06
CA LEU A 63 -5.35 -3.90 28.89
C LEU A 63 -5.01 -5.38 28.67
N ALA A 64 -5.44 -5.95 27.55
CA ALA A 64 -5.17 -7.34 27.17
C ALA A 64 -4.67 -7.43 25.73
N CYS A 65 -3.56 -8.13 25.51
CA CYS A 65 -3.02 -8.40 24.18
C CYS A 65 -3.09 -9.90 23.87
N ARG A 66 -3.46 -10.23 22.63
CA ARG A 66 -3.41 -11.60 22.09
C ARG A 66 -2.58 -11.62 20.82
N GLU A 67 -1.80 -12.68 20.68
CA GLU A 67 -0.92 -12.91 19.54
C GLU A 67 -1.18 -14.28 18.92
N GLN A 68 -1.14 -14.37 17.59
CA GLN A 68 -1.26 -15.63 16.86
C GLN A 68 0.08 -16.00 16.23
N ALA A 69 0.81 -16.92 16.88
CA ALA A 69 2.14 -17.37 16.49
C ALA A 69 2.31 -17.78 15.00
N PRO A 70 1.37 -18.50 14.34
CA PRO A 70 1.59 -18.90 12.95
C PRO A 70 1.51 -17.76 11.91
N GLN A 71 0.94 -16.61 12.25
CA GLN A 71 0.74 -15.48 11.31
C GLN A 71 1.34 -14.16 11.82
N GLY A 72 1.91 -14.15 13.03
CA GLY A 72 2.50 -12.96 13.65
C GLY A 72 1.49 -11.87 13.99
N TRP A 73 0.18 -12.16 13.93
CA TRP A 73 -0.85 -11.18 14.22
C TRP A 73 -0.88 -10.83 15.69
N ARG A 74 -0.94 -9.54 16.00
CA ARG A 74 -1.09 -9.02 17.37
C ARG A 74 -2.26 -8.06 17.42
N ALA A 75 -3.17 -8.31 18.37
CA ALA A 75 -4.28 -7.41 18.68
C ALA A 75 -4.30 -7.10 20.18
N CYS A 76 -4.40 -5.83 20.54
CA CYS A 76 -4.45 -5.37 21.93
C CYS A 76 -5.75 -4.60 22.17
N LEU A 77 -6.53 -5.05 23.15
CA LEU A 77 -7.73 -4.39 23.65
C LEU A 77 -7.39 -3.54 24.87
N ARG A 78 -7.84 -2.28 24.87
CA ARG A 78 -7.79 -1.39 26.03
C ARG A 78 -9.19 -0.93 26.39
N ILE A 79 -9.57 -1.09 27.65
CA ILE A 79 -10.85 -0.62 28.20
C ILE A 79 -10.59 0.63 29.03
N PHE A 80 -11.41 1.65 28.83
CA PHE A 80 -11.38 2.92 29.56
C PHE A 80 -12.45 2.94 30.64
N GLY A 81 -12.25 3.76 31.67
CA GLY A 81 -13.13 3.80 32.86
C GLY A 81 -14.56 4.30 32.59
N ASP A 82 -14.79 4.90 31.42
CA ASP A 82 -16.10 5.33 30.91
C ASP A 82 -16.89 4.20 30.23
N GLY A 83 -16.33 2.98 30.16
CA GLY A 83 -16.92 1.84 29.46
C GLY A 83 -16.67 1.82 27.95
N SER A 84 -15.96 2.83 27.42
CA SER A 84 -15.43 2.78 26.06
C SER A 84 -14.24 1.82 26.00
N LEU A 85 -14.04 1.20 24.85
CA LEU A 85 -12.89 0.34 24.61
C LEU A 85 -12.34 0.60 23.22
N VAL A 86 -11.07 0.27 23.06
CA VAL A 86 -10.38 0.37 21.77
C VAL A 86 -9.60 -0.91 21.54
N LEU A 87 -9.85 -1.54 20.39
CA LEU A 87 -9.03 -2.61 19.85
C LEU A 87 -7.99 -2.03 18.91
N SER A 88 -6.75 -2.48 19.05
CA SER A 88 -5.62 -2.00 18.27
C SER A 88 -4.85 -3.16 17.67
N SER A 89 -4.31 -2.94 16.48
CA SER A 89 -3.43 -3.88 15.79
C SER A 89 -2.36 -3.10 15.05
N ALA A 90 -1.17 -3.70 14.90
CA ALA A 90 -0.05 -3.05 14.26
C ALA A 90 0.72 -4.02 13.35
N SER A 91 1.24 -3.50 12.25
CA SER A 91 2.18 -4.18 11.36
C SER A 91 3.13 -3.15 10.75
N GLY A 92 4.43 -3.31 10.99
CA GLY A 92 5.44 -2.33 10.59
C GLY A 92 5.14 -0.94 11.17
N GLU A 93 5.02 0.06 10.30
CA GLU A 93 4.70 1.45 10.64
C GLU A 93 3.19 1.73 10.71
N VAL A 94 2.34 0.75 10.40
CA VAL A 94 0.89 0.94 10.32
C VAL A 94 0.24 0.47 11.61
N GLN A 95 -0.58 1.34 12.21
CA GLN A 95 -1.40 1.01 13.38
C GLN A 95 -2.87 1.33 13.11
N VAL A 96 -3.73 0.34 13.34
CA VAL A 96 -5.18 0.47 13.11
C VAL A 96 -5.90 0.30 14.44
N TRP A 97 -6.87 1.17 14.68
CA TRP A 97 -7.67 1.22 15.88
C TRP A 97 -9.16 1.11 15.54
N GLN A 98 -9.92 0.40 16.35
CA GLN A 98 -11.38 0.38 16.29
C GLN A 98 -11.95 0.60 17.69
N SER A 99 -12.84 1.57 17.81
CA SER A 99 -13.59 1.80 19.04
C SER A 99 -14.71 0.78 19.22
N GLY A 100 -15.09 0.57 20.47
CA GLY A 100 -16.24 -0.21 20.87
C GLY A 100 -16.66 0.18 22.28
N GLU A 101 -17.61 -0.58 22.83
CA GLU A 101 -18.17 -0.33 24.15
C GLU A 101 -18.34 -1.64 24.92
N VAL A 102 -18.19 -1.58 26.24
CA VAL A 102 -18.53 -2.69 27.14
C VAL A 102 -19.99 -2.55 27.55
N ARG A 103 -20.88 -3.42 27.05
CA ARG A 103 -22.30 -3.41 27.43
C ARG A 103 -22.66 -4.72 28.13
N GLY A 104 -23.09 -4.63 29.39
CA GLY A 104 -23.47 -5.81 30.18
C GLY A 104 -22.33 -6.81 30.42
N GLY A 105 -21.08 -6.32 30.54
CA GLY A 105 -19.90 -7.16 30.74
C GLY A 105 -19.38 -7.85 29.47
N GLN A 106 -19.98 -7.57 28.31
CA GLN A 106 -19.55 -8.09 27.01
C GLN A 106 -18.95 -6.97 26.15
N VAL A 107 -17.80 -7.24 25.54
CA VAL A 107 -17.15 -6.38 24.56
C VAL A 107 -17.97 -6.42 23.26
N ARG A 108 -18.50 -5.27 22.83
CA ARG A 108 -19.19 -5.15 21.53
C ARG A 108 -18.54 -4.09 20.68
N PHE A 109 -18.40 -4.40 19.40
CA PHE A 109 -17.88 -3.47 18.39
C PHE A 109 -19.05 -2.98 17.53
N PRO A 110 -19.42 -1.69 17.56
CA PRO A 110 -20.48 -1.14 16.73
C PRO A 110 -20.13 -1.24 15.23
N PRO A 111 -21.09 -1.56 14.35
CA PRO A 111 -20.86 -1.60 12.90
C PRO A 111 -20.59 -0.22 12.30
N THR A 112 -21.07 0.85 12.94
CA THR A 112 -20.88 2.26 12.53
C THR A 112 -19.59 2.88 13.06
N ALA A 113 -18.86 2.20 13.96
CA ALA A 113 -17.56 2.67 14.43
C ALA A 113 -16.50 2.43 13.33
N GLY A 114 -16.17 3.50 12.60
CA GLY A 114 -15.11 3.48 11.59
C GLY A 114 -13.75 3.13 12.21
N ALA A 115 -12.91 2.42 11.46
CA ALA A 115 -11.53 2.18 11.85
C ALA A 115 -10.70 3.47 11.65
N ILE A 116 -9.94 3.85 12.68
CA ILE A 116 -9.02 4.99 12.61
C ILE A 116 -7.62 4.46 12.32
N PHE A 117 -6.98 5.04 11.32
CA PHE A 117 -5.62 4.71 10.90
C PHE A 117 -4.64 5.74 11.43
N ALA A 118 -3.60 5.26 12.09
CA ALA A 118 -2.48 6.08 12.53
C ALA A 118 -1.17 5.47 12.07
N ARG A 119 -0.26 6.30 11.54
CA ARG A 119 1.13 5.89 11.30
C ARG A 119 1.87 5.91 12.64
N SER A 120 2.47 4.78 12.99
CA SER A 120 3.34 4.62 14.16
C SER A 120 4.38 5.73 14.17
N GLY A 121 4.51 6.46 15.27
CA GLY A 121 5.44 7.60 15.41
C GLY A 121 4.81 8.95 15.76
N ARG A 122 3.48 9.11 15.67
CA ARG A 122 2.78 10.29 16.19
C ARG A 122 1.63 9.89 17.11
N ARG A 123 1.62 10.43 18.35
CA ARG A 123 0.49 10.33 19.29
C ARG A 123 -0.77 10.87 18.60
N ALA A 124 -1.73 10.01 18.30
CA ALA A 124 -3.00 10.40 17.73
C ALA A 124 -3.95 10.86 18.85
N TYR A 125 -4.06 12.17 19.05
CA TYR A 125 -5.21 12.77 19.72
C TYR A 125 -6.25 13.04 18.65
N VAL A 126 -7.43 12.41 18.73
CA VAL A 126 -8.57 12.76 17.88
C VAL A 126 -9.26 13.97 18.53
N LYS A 127 -9.03 15.17 17.97
CA LYS A 127 -9.79 16.38 18.29
C LYS A 127 -10.81 16.60 17.17
N CYS A 128 -12.09 16.81 17.53
CA CYS A 128 -13.16 17.13 16.59
C CYS A 128 -12.79 18.38 15.76
N PRO A 129 -13.06 18.41 14.45
CA PRO A 129 -12.76 19.57 13.62
C PRO A 129 -13.72 20.73 13.94
N GLU A 130 -13.19 21.85 14.41
CA GLU A 130 -13.89 23.15 14.42
C GLU A 130 -13.93 23.72 13.00
N ALA A 131 -15.07 24.33 12.68
CA ALA A 131 -15.45 24.79 11.34
C ALA A 131 -14.38 25.69 10.70
N SER A 132 -13.99 25.33 9.48
CA SER A 132 -13.04 26.09 8.67
C SER A 132 -13.66 27.42 8.22
N ALA A 133 -13.05 28.54 8.61
CA ALA A 133 -13.34 29.84 8.02
C ALA A 133 -12.99 29.82 6.52
N GLY A 134 -13.94 30.24 5.70
CA GLY A 134 -13.86 30.20 4.23
C GLY A 134 -12.76 31.10 3.68
N PHE A 135 -11.99 30.55 2.73
CA PHE A 135 -10.98 31.26 1.94
C PHE A 135 -11.63 32.17 0.88
N SER A 136 -10.99 33.30 0.60
CA SER A 136 -11.42 34.29 -0.39
C SER A 136 -11.42 33.69 -1.82
N LEU A 137 -12.55 33.87 -2.51
CA LEU A 137 -12.86 33.34 -3.85
C LEU A 137 -11.87 33.68 -4.99
N PRO A 138 -11.22 34.86 -5.07
CA PRO A 138 -10.29 35.13 -6.18
C PRO A 138 -8.95 34.39 -6.06
N GLU A 139 -8.47 34.15 -4.83
CA GLU A 139 -7.20 33.46 -4.56
C GLU A 139 -7.31 31.96 -4.89
N THR A 140 -8.45 31.35 -4.56
CA THR A 140 -8.71 29.92 -4.82
C THR A 140 -8.86 29.63 -6.30
N VAL A 141 -9.47 30.55 -7.06
CA VAL A 141 -9.59 30.44 -8.52
C VAL A 141 -8.22 30.56 -9.18
N LEU A 142 -7.35 31.47 -8.73
CA LEU A 142 -5.99 31.61 -9.24
C LEU A 142 -5.14 30.37 -8.94
N ALA A 143 -5.23 29.84 -7.72
CA ALA A 143 -4.53 28.62 -7.31
C ALA A 143 -5.04 27.37 -8.07
N MET A 144 -6.35 27.24 -8.29
CA MET A 144 -6.92 26.17 -9.12
C MET A 144 -6.43 26.26 -10.55
N ALA A 145 -6.39 27.46 -11.16
CA ALA A 145 -5.91 27.64 -12.52
C ALA A 145 -4.42 27.28 -12.67
N LEU A 146 -3.57 27.74 -11.74
CA LEU A 146 -2.14 27.40 -11.72
C LEU A 146 -1.90 25.90 -11.47
N MET A 147 -2.69 25.29 -10.58
CA MET A 147 -2.62 23.84 -10.35
C MET A 147 -3.04 23.06 -11.61
N VAL A 148 -4.14 23.43 -12.26
CA VAL A 148 -4.60 22.76 -13.49
C VAL A 148 -3.55 22.89 -14.61
N LEU A 149 -2.96 24.07 -14.80
CA LEU A 149 -1.92 24.28 -15.81
C LEU A 149 -0.65 23.46 -15.53
N THR A 150 -0.16 23.45 -14.29
CA THR A 150 1.03 22.68 -13.90
C THR A 150 0.76 21.17 -13.96
N VAL A 151 -0.39 20.69 -13.49
CA VAL A 151 -0.77 19.27 -13.55
C VAL A 151 -1.00 18.81 -14.98
N THR A 152 -1.50 19.66 -15.88
CA THR A 152 -1.69 19.29 -17.29
C THR A 152 -0.37 19.26 -18.05
N ALA A 153 0.53 20.22 -17.81
CA ALA A 153 1.87 20.24 -18.39
C ALA A 153 2.73 19.07 -17.90
N LEU A 154 2.68 18.76 -16.60
CA LEU A 154 3.38 17.63 -15.99
C LEU A 154 2.71 16.29 -16.34
N GLY A 155 1.39 16.28 -16.47
CA GLY A 155 0.59 15.12 -16.84
C GLY A 155 0.82 14.66 -18.28
N GLY A 156 1.12 15.58 -19.20
CA GLY A 156 1.56 15.24 -20.55
C GLY A 156 2.88 14.44 -20.54
N TYR A 157 3.82 14.83 -19.69
CA TYR A 157 5.12 14.17 -19.55
C TYR A 157 5.00 12.79 -18.86
N GLN A 158 4.17 12.67 -17.82
CA GLN A 158 4.00 11.41 -17.10
C GLN A 158 3.17 10.37 -17.88
N ARG A 159 2.19 10.79 -18.70
CA ARG A 159 1.40 9.86 -19.53
C ARG A 159 2.25 9.15 -20.59
N GLY A 160 3.26 9.83 -21.15
CA GLY A 160 4.19 9.23 -22.11
C GLY A 160 5.04 8.09 -21.52
N MET A 161 5.48 8.23 -20.26
CA MET A 161 6.22 7.15 -19.57
C MET A 161 5.30 6.05 -19.02
N ALA A 162 4.11 6.40 -18.54
CA ALA A 162 3.14 5.43 -18.02
C ALA A 162 2.67 4.44 -19.10
N GLN A 163 2.45 4.90 -20.33
CA GLN A 163 2.09 4.02 -21.46
C GLN A 163 3.19 2.99 -21.75
N GLY A 164 4.46 3.38 -21.69
CA GLY A 164 5.60 2.46 -21.87
C GLY A 164 5.69 1.38 -20.79
N ILE A 165 5.42 1.74 -19.53
CA ILE A 165 5.46 0.79 -18.40
C ILE A 165 4.27 -0.19 -18.46
N VAL A 166 3.08 0.28 -18.84
CA VAL A 166 1.91 -0.60 -19.02
C VAL A 166 2.17 -1.62 -20.13
N GLN A 167 2.76 -1.20 -21.24
CA GLN A 167 3.13 -2.09 -22.34
C GLN A 167 4.11 -3.18 -21.89
N LEU A 168 5.18 -2.82 -21.17
CA LEU A 168 6.18 -3.76 -20.65
C LEU A 168 5.59 -4.77 -19.65
N ASN A 169 4.68 -4.32 -18.78
CA ASN A 169 4.03 -5.19 -17.81
C ASN A 169 3.07 -6.19 -18.48
N GLN A 170 2.37 -5.79 -19.54
CA GLN A 170 1.54 -6.71 -20.33
C GLN A 170 2.39 -7.82 -20.96
N THR A 171 3.55 -7.47 -21.54
CA THR A 171 4.46 -8.48 -22.13
C THR A 171 4.97 -9.46 -21.08
N ARG A 172 5.28 -8.98 -19.87
CA ARG A 172 5.69 -9.84 -18.75
C ARG A 172 4.58 -10.78 -18.25
N GLN A 173 3.31 -10.38 -18.35
CA GLN A 173 2.19 -11.28 -18.02
C GLN A 173 2.07 -12.40 -19.05
N LEU A 174 2.11 -12.06 -20.35
CA LEU A 174 2.06 -13.06 -21.43
C LEU A 174 3.19 -14.09 -21.32
N TRP A 175 4.40 -13.66 -20.97
CA TRP A 175 5.52 -14.57 -20.72
C TRP A 175 5.31 -15.48 -19.50
N ARG A 176 4.70 -14.97 -18.42
CA ARG A 176 4.38 -15.79 -17.23
C ARG A 176 3.34 -16.86 -17.55
N ASP A 177 2.34 -16.50 -18.33
CA ASP A 177 1.30 -17.45 -18.74
C ASP A 177 1.87 -18.50 -19.71
N ALA A 178 2.66 -18.08 -20.71
CA ALA A 178 3.36 -19.00 -21.61
C ALA A 178 4.27 -19.99 -20.86
N TRP A 179 4.97 -19.53 -19.82
CA TRP A 179 5.78 -20.38 -18.95
C TRP A 179 4.95 -21.36 -18.12
N ARG A 180 3.76 -20.96 -17.66
CA ARG A 180 2.84 -21.88 -16.97
C ARG A 180 2.35 -22.99 -17.91
N TYR A 181 2.09 -22.66 -19.17
CA TYR A 181 1.64 -23.65 -20.15
C TYR A 181 2.73 -24.66 -20.52
N SER A 182 4.02 -24.28 -20.52
CA SER A 182 5.11 -25.22 -20.80
C SER A 182 5.39 -26.21 -19.66
N GLN A 183 4.92 -25.91 -18.44
CA GLN A 183 5.08 -26.77 -17.26
C GLN A 183 4.00 -27.85 -17.17
N LEU A 184 2.94 -27.77 -17.98
CA LEU A 184 1.91 -28.81 -18.04
C LEU A 184 2.47 -30.01 -18.79
N SER A 185 2.76 -31.09 -18.07
CA SER A 185 3.16 -32.36 -18.66
C SER A 185 2.00 -32.95 -19.46
N ALA A 186 2.29 -33.49 -20.64
CA ALA A 186 1.30 -34.19 -21.46
C ALA A 186 0.66 -35.33 -20.64
N PRO A 187 -0.67 -35.53 -20.72
CA PRO A 187 -1.32 -36.63 -20.03
C PRO A 187 -0.67 -37.97 -20.45
N PRO A 188 -0.50 -38.92 -19.52
CA PRO A 188 0.12 -40.19 -19.84
C PRO A 188 -0.65 -40.86 -20.99
N SER A 189 0.09 -41.21 -22.05
CA SER A 189 -0.46 -41.93 -23.20
C SER A 189 -1.22 -43.16 -22.71
N PRO A 190 -2.47 -43.41 -23.16
CA PRO A 190 -3.20 -44.60 -22.75
C PRO A 190 -2.35 -45.83 -23.10
N ALA A 191 -2.08 -46.64 -22.09
CA ALA A 191 -1.28 -47.85 -22.23
C ALA A 191 -1.88 -48.68 -23.38
N ARG A 192 -1.06 -48.97 -24.40
CA ARG A 192 -1.42 -49.83 -25.51
C ARG A 192 -1.66 -51.23 -24.95
N GLY A 193 -2.93 -51.54 -24.66
CA GLY A 193 -3.39 -52.86 -24.25
C GLY A 193 -3.04 -53.90 -25.31
N ARG A 194 -2.52 -55.04 -24.85
CA ARG A 194 -2.49 -56.29 -25.59
C ARG A 194 -3.89 -56.84 -25.78
#